data_AF-A0A1Q5J739-F1
#
_entry.id   AF-A0A1Q5J739-F1
#
_cell.length_a   1.000
_cell.length_b   1.000
_cell.length_c   1.000
_cell.angle_alpha   90.00
_cell.angle_beta   90.00
_cell.angle_gamma   90.00
#
_symmetry.space_group_name_H-M   'P 1'
#
loop_
_entity.id
_entity.type
_entity.pdbx_description
1 polymer ?
#
loop_
_entity_poly.entity_id
_entity_poly.type
_entity_poly.pdbx_seq_one_letter_code
_entity_poly.pdbx_strand_id
1 'polypeptide(L)'
;MAYDIWTYGERAAHAALLDLTGYRVEATDGFAGTVDKHEPTAGRAHVVVDTAPWIPGRRVIVPAGVVTSVDPDGERLDIGCSKQQIEDAPQFEPGPDRDQDDEEPHRMGLVDYYLAFFR
;
A
#
# COMPACT_ATOMS: atom_id res chain seq x y z
N MET A 1 5.35 7.37 -21.15
CA MET A 1 4.33 7.74 -20.15
C MET A 1 4.85 7.26 -18.82
N ALA A 2 5.06 8.15 -17.85
CA ALA A 2 5.49 7.74 -16.51
C ALA A 2 4.32 7.01 -15.85
N TYR A 3 4.56 5.81 -15.33
CA TYR A 3 3.57 5.10 -14.54
C TYR A 3 3.44 5.83 -13.20
N ASP A 4 2.27 6.44 -12.95
CA ASP A 4 2.03 7.15 -11.69
C ASP A 4 1.67 6.11 -10.62
N ILE A 5 2.66 5.69 -9.83
CA ILE A 5 2.48 4.70 -8.77
C ILE A 5 1.60 5.23 -7.62
N TRP A 6 1.35 6.53 -7.56
CA TRP A 6 0.62 7.18 -6.48
C TRP A 6 -0.86 7.43 -6.79
N THR A 7 -1.35 6.93 -7.92
CA THR A 7 -2.74 7.02 -8.34
C THR A 7 -3.29 5.63 -8.56
N TYR A 8 -4.50 5.37 -8.04
CA TYR A 8 -5.20 4.12 -8.29
C TYR A 8 -5.43 3.92 -9.80
N GLY A 9 -5.16 2.71 -10.29
CA GLY A 9 -5.52 2.34 -11.66
C GLY A 9 -7.03 2.37 -11.88
N GLU A 10 -7.47 2.40 -13.14
CA GLU A 10 -8.89 2.51 -13.53
C GLU A 10 -9.80 1.51 -12.78
N ARG A 11 -9.33 0.27 -12.58
CA ARG A 11 -10.08 -0.81 -11.92
C ARG A 11 -10.23 -0.65 -10.41
N ALA A 12 -9.40 0.18 -9.79
CA ALA A 12 -9.39 0.46 -8.36
C ALA A 12 -9.69 1.95 -8.08
N ALA A 13 -10.10 2.74 -9.07
CA ALA A 13 -10.30 4.18 -8.91
C ALA A 13 -11.33 4.54 -7.82
N HIS A 14 -12.32 3.67 -7.58
CA HIS A 14 -13.30 3.84 -6.50
C HIS A 14 -12.70 3.71 -5.10
N ALA A 15 -11.52 3.11 -4.95
CA ALA A 15 -10.83 2.96 -3.68
C ALA A 15 -10.55 4.30 -3.00
N ALA A 16 -10.31 5.37 -3.78
CA ALA A 16 -10.10 6.73 -3.26
C ALA A 16 -11.34 7.32 -2.54
N LEU A 17 -12.53 6.74 -2.73
CA LEU A 17 -13.79 7.19 -2.12
C LEU A 17 -14.18 6.37 -0.88
N LEU A 18 -13.38 5.36 -0.52
CA LEU A 18 -13.67 4.42 0.56
C LEU A 18 -12.73 4.65 1.75
N ASP A 19 -13.16 4.21 2.93
CA ASP A 19 -12.25 3.92 4.03
C ASP A 19 -11.81 2.47 3.91
N LEU A 20 -10.53 2.25 3.61
CA LEU A 20 -9.96 0.93 3.41
C LEU A 20 -9.32 0.40 4.70
N THR A 21 -9.34 1.18 5.79
CA THR A 21 -8.75 0.78 7.07
C THR A 21 -9.36 -0.54 7.54
N GLY A 22 -8.51 -1.49 7.93
CA GLY A 22 -8.93 -2.84 8.34
C GLY A 22 -9.13 -3.83 7.20
N TYR A 23 -9.10 -3.40 5.93
CA TYR A 23 -9.25 -4.31 4.80
C TYR A 23 -8.12 -5.35 4.78
N ARG A 24 -8.47 -6.57 4.39
CA ARG A 24 -7.52 -7.65 4.12
C ARG A 24 -6.75 -7.33 2.85
N VAL A 25 -5.42 -7.43 2.92
CA VAL A 25 -4.52 -7.25 1.77
C VAL A 25 -4.07 -8.62 1.27
N GLU A 26 -4.36 -8.91 0.00
CA GLU A 26 -3.97 -10.12 -0.70
C GLU A 26 -2.89 -9.80 -1.73
N ALA A 27 -1.73 -10.44 -1.58
CA ALA A 27 -0.67 -10.47 -2.57
C ALA A 27 -0.96 -11.54 -3.64
N THR A 28 -0.15 -11.55 -4.69
CA THR A 28 -0.26 -12.53 -5.79
C THR A 28 -0.14 -13.99 -5.33
N ASP A 29 0.49 -14.23 -4.19
CA ASP A 29 0.74 -15.53 -3.57
C ASP A 29 0.04 -15.69 -2.18
N GLY A 30 -1.00 -14.89 -1.95
CA GLY A 30 -1.93 -14.99 -0.82
C GLY A 30 -1.85 -13.85 0.19
N PHE A 31 -2.43 -14.05 1.38
CA PHE A 31 -2.57 -13.03 2.41
C PHE A 31 -1.26 -12.35 2.80
N ALA A 32 -1.22 -11.02 2.65
CA ALA A 32 -0.06 -10.19 2.94
C ALA A 32 -0.23 -9.33 4.20
N GLY A 33 -1.44 -9.14 4.71
CA GLY A 33 -1.68 -8.34 5.91
C GLY A 33 -3.02 -7.62 5.92
N THR A 34 -3.09 -6.53 6.68
CA THR A 34 -4.28 -5.68 6.76
C THR A 34 -3.90 -4.21 6.61
N VAL A 35 -4.82 -3.38 6.13
CA VAL A 35 -4.61 -1.93 6.03
C VAL A 35 -4.63 -1.30 7.43
N ASP A 36 -3.51 -0.73 7.87
CA ASP A 36 -3.36 0.07 9.10
C ASP A 36 -3.79 1.53 8.89
N LYS A 37 -3.51 2.09 7.69
CA LYS A 37 -3.83 3.48 7.32
C LYS A 37 -4.15 3.57 5.82
N HIS A 38 -5.11 4.42 5.47
CA HIS A 38 -5.43 4.74 4.08
C HIS A 38 -5.29 6.24 3.83
N GLU A 39 -4.49 6.61 2.84
CA GLU A 39 -4.32 7.98 2.36
C GLU A 39 -4.82 8.06 0.90
N PRO A 40 -6.02 8.61 0.64
CA PRO A 40 -6.61 8.65 -0.69
C PRO A 40 -6.21 9.87 -1.54
N THR A 41 -5.40 10.81 -1.03
CA THR A 41 -5.10 12.07 -1.73
C THR A 41 -4.39 11.83 -3.06
N ALA A 42 -4.98 12.28 -4.17
CA ALA A 42 -4.40 12.15 -5.51
C ALA A 42 -2.97 12.72 -5.61
N GLY A 43 -2.10 12.03 -6.35
CA GLY A 43 -0.66 12.34 -6.45
C GLY A 43 0.16 11.88 -5.23
N ARG A 44 -0.51 11.41 -4.18
CA ARG A 44 0.10 10.83 -2.98
C ARG A 44 -0.80 9.74 -2.37
N ALA A 45 -1.55 8.99 -3.18
CA ALA A 45 -2.43 7.96 -2.64
C ALA A 45 -1.64 6.69 -2.29
N HIS A 46 -1.87 6.13 -1.11
CA HIS A 46 -1.24 4.90 -0.63
C HIS A 46 -2.01 4.27 0.53
N VAL A 47 -1.67 3.03 0.84
CA VAL A 47 -2.09 2.34 2.06
C VAL A 47 -0.87 1.92 2.87
N VAL A 48 -0.94 1.99 4.18
CA VAL A 48 0.02 1.34 5.08
C VAL A 48 -0.51 -0.05 5.39
N VAL A 49 0.27 -1.08 5.08
CA VAL A 49 -0.06 -2.48 5.33
C VAL A 49 0.66 -2.95 6.57
N ASP A 50 -0.10 -3.39 7.57
CA ASP A 50 0.41 -4.14 8.70
C ASP A 50 0.61 -5.61 8.32
N THR A 51 1.86 -6.07 8.46
CA THR A 51 2.27 -7.44 8.13
C THR A 51 2.42 -8.31 9.38
N ALA A 52 1.99 -7.83 10.56
CA ALA A 52 2.17 -8.50 11.85
C ALA A 52 1.68 -9.95 11.91
N PRO A 53 0.66 -10.41 11.15
CA PRO A 53 0.27 -11.82 11.15
C PRO A 53 1.38 -12.80 10.73
N TRP A 54 2.45 -12.32 10.07
CA TRP A 54 3.57 -13.17 9.64
C TRP A 54 4.95 -12.50 9.83
N ILE A 55 5.05 -11.15 9.83
CA ILE A 55 6.25 -10.40 10.24
C ILE A 55 5.91 -9.44 11.38
N PRO A 56 6.25 -9.77 12.64
CA PRO A 56 5.87 -8.95 13.78
C PRO A 56 6.50 -7.54 13.72
N GLY A 57 5.67 -6.51 13.93
CA GLY A 57 6.11 -5.12 14.04
C GLY A 57 6.50 -4.44 12.73
N ARG A 58 6.32 -5.11 11.57
CA ARG A 58 6.62 -4.53 10.26
C ARG A 58 5.37 -3.98 9.59
N ARG A 59 5.45 -2.71 9.20
CA ARG A 59 4.49 -2.02 8.35
C ARG A 59 5.19 -1.56 7.08
N VAL A 60 4.45 -1.50 5.98
CA VAL A 60 4.99 -1.04 4.69
C VAL A 60 4.00 -0.12 4.00
N ILE A 61 4.51 0.88 3.28
CA ILE A 61 3.67 1.71 2.42
C ILE A 61 3.53 1.04 1.05
N VAL A 62 2.28 0.80 0.64
CA VAL A 62 1.93 0.30 -0.69
C VAL A 62 1.31 1.44 -1.50
N PRO A 63 1.96 1.90 -2.58
CA PRO A 63 1.43 2.94 -3.46
C PRO A 63 0.10 2.53 -4.12
N ALA A 64 -0.81 3.48 -4.33
CA ALA A 64 -2.13 3.20 -4.91
C ALA A 64 -2.09 2.54 -6.31
N GLY A 65 -1.06 2.83 -7.11
CA GLY A 65 -0.85 2.21 -8.43
C GLY A 65 -0.43 0.74 -8.36
N VAL A 66 -0.01 0.25 -7.19
CA VAL A 66 0.27 -1.18 -6.94
C VAL A 66 -1.01 -1.97 -6.68
N VAL A 67 -2.10 -1.28 -6.32
CA VAL A 67 -3.41 -1.89 -6.07
C VAL A 67 -4.07 -2.26 -7.39
N THR A 68 -4.45 -3.52 -7.53
CA THR A 68 -5.01 -4.08 -8.76
C THR A 68 -6.53 -4.19 -8.72
N SER A 69 -7.11 -4.37 -7.54
CA SER A 69 -8.54 -4.49 -7.32
C SER A 69 -8.89 -4.18 -5.86
N VAL A 70 -10.11 -3.70 -5.63
CA VAL A 70 -10.69 -3.50 -4.29
C VAL A 70 -12.10 -4.06 -4.28
N ASP A 71 -12.37 -4.97 -3.36
CA ASP A 71 -13.65 -5.61 -3.10
C ASP A 71 -14.22 -5.04 -1.78
N PRO A 72 -15.17 -4.09 -1.84
CA PRO A 72 -15.69 -3.43 -0.66
C PRO A 72 -16.65 -4.32 0.15
N ASP A 73 -17.38 -5.23 -0.50
CA ASP A 73 -18.33 -6.13 0.16
C ASP A 73 -17.63 -7.17 1.06
N GLY A 74 -16.46 -7.64 0.64
CA GLY A 74 -15.61 -8.59 1.36
C GLY A 74 -14.44 -7.95 2.11
N GLU A 75 -14.39 -6.61 2.18
CA GLU A 75 -13.34 -5.83 2.85
C GLU A 75 -11.93 -6.29 2.45
N ARG A 76 -11.69 -6.39 1.13
CA ARG A 76 -10.45 -6.94 0.56
C ARG A 76 -9.81 -6.01 -0.47
N LEU A 77 -8.49 -5.97 -0.46
CA LEU A 77 -7.63 -5.23 -1.38
C LEU A 77 -6.60 -6.18 -2.00
N ASP A 78 -6.51 -6.23 -3.32
CA ASP A 78 -5.55 -7.06 -4.06
C ASP A 78 -4.39 -6.23 -4.62
N ILE A 79 -3.16 -6.66 -4.39
CA ILE A 79 -1.95 -5.98 -4.87
C ILE A 79 -1.21 -6.80 -5.95
N GLY A 80 -0.53 -6.10 -6.84
CA GLY A 80 0.29 -6.69 -7.90
C GLY A 80 1.66 -7.23 -7.45
N CYS A 81 1.90 -7.31 -6.14
CA CYS A 81 3.16 -7.77 -5.55
C CYS A 81 2.97 -9.12 -4.83
N SER A 82 4.05 -9.88 -4.69
CA SER A 82 4.12 -11.04 -3.81
C SER A 82 4.40 -10.65 -2.36
N LYS A 83 4.17 -11.58 -1.42
CA LYS A 83 4.54 -11.40 -0.01
C LYS A 83 6.04 -11.13 0.17
N GLN A 84 6.90 -11.78 -0.62
CA GLN A 84 8.34 -11.52 -0.58
C GLN A 84 8.66 -10.07 -0.97
N GLN A 85 8.00 -9.53 -2.00
CA GLN A 85 8.18 -8.12 -2.38
C GLN A 85 7.63 -7.15 -1.34
N ILE A 86 6.62 -7.55 -0.56
CA ILE A 86 6.14 -6.78 0.60
C ILE A 86 7.16 -6.85 1.74
N GLU A 87 7.77 -8.00 1.98
CA GLU A 87 8.82 -8.17 2.99
C GLU A 87 10.08 -7.37 2.66
N ASP A 88 10.53 -7.38 1.40
CA ASP A 88 11.72 -6.65 0.95
C ASP A 88 11.48 -5.14 0.80
N ALA A 89 10.23 -4.68 0.86
CA ALA A 89 9.90 -3.26 0.79
C ALA A 89 10.47 -2.51 2.00
N PRO A 90 10.93 -1.26 1.82
CA PRO A 90 11.34 -0.41 2.94
C PRO A 90 10.27 -0.35 4.04
N GLN A 91 10.70 -0.59 5.28
CA GLN A 91 9.81 -0.60 6.44
C GLN A 91 9.34 0.82 6.75
N PHE A 92 8.03 0.99 6.88
CA PHE A 92 7.44 2.20 7.39
C PHE A 92 7.58 2.27 8.91
N GLU A 93 8.32 3.27 9.39
CA GLU A 93 8.43 3.61 10.79
C GLU A 93 7.57 4.86 11.05
N PRO A 94 6.39 4.72 11.67
CA PRO A 94 5.61 5.90 12.01
C PRO A 94 6.32 6.72 13.08
N GLY A 95 6.07 8.02 13.02
CA GLY A 95 6.57 8.96 14.02
C GLY A 95 6.05 8.64 15.43
N PRO A 96 6.66 9.21 16.48
CA PRO A 96 6.15 9.09 17.85
C PRO A 96 4.72 9.65 18.01
N ASP A 97 4.34 10.59 17.13
CA ASP A 97 2.98 11.09 16.96
C ASP A 97 2.47 10.68 15.57
N ARG A 98 1.29 10.07 15.50
CA ARG A 98 0.64 9.66 14.23
C ARG A 98 0.33 10.85 13.30
N ASP A 99 0.16 12.05 13.86
CA ASP A 99 0.00 13.28 13.09
C ASP A 99 1.33 13.80 12.49
N GLN A 100 2.46 13.26 12.93
CA GLN A 100 3.82 13.56 12.45
C GLN A 100 4.43 12.38 11.70
N ASP A 101 3.62 11.51 11.11
CA ASP A 101 4.12 10.51 10.18
C ASP A 101 4.84 11.22 9.02
N ASP A 102 6.17 11.21 9.04
CA ASP A 102 7.04 11.74 7.97
C ASP A 102 6.98 10.83 6.73
N GLU A 103 5.81 10.76 6.10
CA GLU A 103 5.53 9.89 4.95
C GLU A 103 6.24 10.36 3.68
N GLU A 104 6.36 11.67 3.47
CA GLU A 104 6.95 12.26 2.26
C GLU A 104 8.39 11.78 1.94
N PRO A 105 9.38 11.88 2.85
CA PRO A 105 10.73 11.39 2.58
C PRO A 105 10.77 9.87 2.42
N HIS A 106 9.95 9.15 3.19
CA HIS A 106 9.87 7.69 3.10
C HIS A 106 9.34 7.26 1.71
N ARG A 107 8.29 7.93 1.23
CA ARG A 107 7.68 7.68 -0.08
C ARG A 107 8.62 7.95 -1.24
N MET A 108 9.46 8.97 -1.16
CA MET A 108 10.44 9.24 -2.21
C MET A 108 11.40 8.05 -2.41
N GLY A 109 11.77 7.35 -1.32
CA GLY A 109 12.59 6.14 -1.38
C GLY A 109 11.86 4.91 -1.96
N LEU A 110 10.53 4.90 -1.97
CA LEU A 110 9.71 3.80 -2.50
C LEU A 110 9.53 3.88 -4.02
N VAL A 111 9.74 5.04 -4.63
CA VAL A 111 9.56 5.26 -6.07
C VAL A 111 10.45 4.31 -6.86
N ASP A 112 11.76 4.30 -6.61
CA ASP A 112 12.70 3.41 -7.29
C ASP A 112 12.42 1.93 -7.01
N TYR A 113 12.04 1.59 -5.77
CA TYR A 113 11.72 0.22 -5.38
C TYR A 113 10.52 -0.34 -6.15
N TYR A 114 9.37 0.35 -6.11
CA TYR A 114 8.16 -0.16 -6.75
C TYR A 114 8.22 -0.06 -8.28
N LEU A 115 8.79 1.01 -8.85
CA LEU A 115 8.93 1.12 -10.31
C LEU A 115 9.79 0.01 -10.92
N ALA A 116 10.71 -0.61 -10.16
CA ALA A 116 11.48 -1.76 -10.63
C ALA A 116 10.61 -2.99 -10.96
N PHE A 117 9.40 -3.08 -10.37
CA PHE A 117 8.46 -4.18 -10.60
C PHE A 117 7.39 -3.86 -11.66
N PHE A 118 7.11 -2.58 -11.89
CA PHE A 118 6.10 -2.11 -12.85
C PHE A 118 6.77 -1.48 -14.07
N ARG A 119 7.36 -2.33 -14.92
CA ARG A 119 7.97 -2.00 -16.22
C ARG A 119 7.07 -2.41 -17.38
#